data_AF-A0A1D8KCP6-F1
#
_entry.id   AF-A0A1D8KCP6-F1
#
_cell.length_a   1.000
_cell.length_b   1.000
_cell.length_c   1.000
_cell.angle_alpha   90.00
_cell.angle_beta   90.00
_cell.angle_gamma   90.00
#
_symmetry.space_group_name_H-M   'P 1'
#
loop_
_entity.id
_entity.type
_entity.pdbx_description
1 polymer ?
#
loop_
_entity_poly.entity_id
_entity_poly.type
_entity_poly.pdbx_seq_one_letter_code
_entity_poly.pdbx_strand_id
1 'polypeptide(L)'
;MYLRDNVRACYLKRGVEAWERQLALTWVFIGDETQPFSFDLCCRVLEADPQNVRARLQYEFYLRGYVLSEPFGLLCAPLPEFIANLAVYAAGQRGARVTAAIWRWPGVCARNLSAFLATEGEPIPDRQLVELIERLDSTGAIQDYGADCWFATGRGMWSD
;
A
#
# COMPACT_ATOMS: atom_id res chain seq x y z
N MET A 1 12.71 19.95 -9.31
CA MET A 1 11.27 19.86 -8.97
C MET A 1 10.92 18.39 -9.00
N TYR A 2 11.18 17.63 -7.92
CA TYR A 2 11.16 16.17 -8.08
C TYR A 2 10.40 15.45 -6.97
N LEU A 3 10.94 15.33 -5.75
CA LEU A 3 10.29 14.48 -4.74
C LEU A 3 8.91 14.98 -4.30
N ARG A 4 8.79 16.24 -3.88
CA ARG A 4 7.53 16.78 -3.34
C ARG A 4 6.39 16.74 -4.37
N ASP A 5 6.68 17.08 -5.61
CA ASP A 5 5.67 17.16 -6.66
C ASP A 5 5.25 15.77 -7.13
N ASN A 6 6.19 14.83 -7.30
CA ASN A 6 5.88 13.42 -7.59
C ASN A 6 5.07 12.78 -6.47
N VAL A 7 5.48 12.95 -5.21
CA VAL A 7 4.75 12.41 -4.05
C VAL A 7 3.33 12.98 -3.98
N ARG A 8 3.14 14.27 -4.28
CA ARG A 8 1.81 14.90 -4.35
C ARG A 8 0.98 14.34 -5.51
N ALA A 9 1.59 14.15 -6.67
CA ALA A 9 0.90 13.61 -7.85
C ALA A 9 0.27 12.24 -7.57
N CYS A 10 0.86 11.43 -6.68
CA CYS A 10 0.31 10.12 -6.27
C CYS A 10 -1.11 10.19 -5.70
N TYR A 11 -1.47 11.24 -4.93
CA TYR A 11 -2.73 11.27 -4.15
C TYR A 11 -3.64 12.47 -4.43
N LEU A 12 -3.21 13.44 -5.24
CA LEU A 12 -4.05 14.57 -5.62
C LEU A 12 -5.19 14.14 -6.55
N LYS A 13 -6.44 14.44 -6.16
CA LYS A 13 -7.65 14.09 -6.92
C LYS A 13 -7.92 15.00 -8.12
N ARG A 14 -7.32 16.21 -8.17
CA ARG A 14 -7.53 17.21 -9.22
C ARG A 14 -6.20 17.80 -9.64
N GLY A 15 -6.12 18.24 -10.90
CA GLY A 15 -4.94 18.92 -11.44
C GLY A 15 -3.74 18.00 -11.71
N VAL A 16 -3.97 16.69 -11.78
CA VAL A 16 -2.96 15.67 -12.13
C VAL A 16 -3.63 14.70 -13.10
N GLU A 17 -3.04 14.53 -14.28
CA GLU A 17 -3.55 13.61 -15.30
C GLU A 17 -3.29 12.15 -14.89
N ALA A 18 -4.09 11.21 -15.42
CA ALA A 18 -3.98 9.80 -15.04
C ALA A 18 -2.59 9.20 -15.35
N TRP A 19 -2.02 9.55 -16.51
CA TRP A 19 -0.69 9.08 -16.92
C TRP A 19 0.43 9.66 -16.03
N GLU A 20 0.31 10.93 -15.64
CA GLU A 20 1.27 11.60 -14.75
C GLU A 20 1.28 10.94 -13.37
N ARG A 21 0.08 10.65 -12.85
CA ARG A 21 -0.06 9.92 -11.60
C ARG A 21 0.55 8.53 -11.69
N GLN A 22 0.34 7.82 -12.80
CA GLN A 22 0.93 6.49 -12.99
C GLN A 22 2.46 6.56 -12.97
N LEU A 23 3.06 7.54 -13.63
CA LEU A 23 4.52 7.74 -13.57
C LEU A 23 5.00 8.01 -12.14
N ALA A 24 4.29 8.85 -11.39
CA ALA A 24 4.62 9.13 -10.01
C ALA A 24 4.52 7.89 -9.11
N LEU A 25 3.44 7.10 -9.26
CA LEU A 25 3.25 5.84 -8.54
C LEU A 25 4.34 4.83 -8.88
N THR A 26 4.66 4.65 -10.16
CA THR A 26 5.75 3.79 -10.62
C THR A 26 7.08 4.22 -10.00
N TRP A 27 7.43 5.50 -10.07
CA TRP A 27 8.68 6.00 -9.51
C TRP A 27 8.81 5.78 -8.00
N VAL A 28 7.71 5.96 -7.24
CA VAL A 28 7.71 5.78 -5.77
C VAL A 28 7.69 4.30 -5.37
N PHE A 29 6.78 3.52 -5.93
CA PHE A 29 6.47 2.16 -5.45
C PHE A 29 7.18 1.07 -6.23
N ILE A 30 7.62 1.28 -7.47
CA ILE A 30 8.23 0.22 -8.28
C ILE A 30 9.70 0.53 -8.57
N GLY A 31 9.99 1.79 -8.85
CA GLY A 31 11.26 2.25 -9.41
C GLY A 31 11.13 2.53 -10.89
N ASP A 32 11.79 3.60 -11.34
CA ASP A 32 11.87 3.99 -12.74
C ASP A 32 13.32 4.34 -13.07
N GLU A 33 13.96 3.49 -13.88
CA GLU A 33 15.36 3.64 -14.30
C GLU A 33 15.57 4.77 -15.31
N THR A 34 14.48 5.30 -15.90
CA THR A 34 14.56 6.44 -16.83
C THR A 34 14.72 7.77 -16.11
N GLN A 35 14.43 7.82 -14.80
CA GLN A 35 14.56 9.03 -13.99
C GLN A 35 16.02 9.22 -13.56
N PRO A 36 16.53 10.46 -13.57
CA PRO A 36 17.92 10.75 -13.18
C PRO A 36 18.21 10.44 -11.70
N PHE A 37 17.17 10.42 -10.86
CA PHE A 37 17.26 10.11 -9.44
C PHE A 37 16.15 9.15 -9.05
N SER A 38 16.48 8.07 -8.35
CA SER A 38 15.50 7.16 -7.78
C SER A 38 14.80 7.79 -6.56
N PHE A 39 13.58 7.36 -6.27
CA PHE A 39 12.86 7.76 -5.07
C PHE A 39 13.68 7.50 -3.80
N ASP A 40 14.28 6.31 -3.67
CA ASP A 40 15.12 5.93 -2.54
C ASP A 40 16.32 6.87 -2.37
N LEU A 41 16.98 7.28 -3.47
CA LEU A 41 18.09 8.24 -3.41
C LEU A 41 17.60 9.60 -2.93
N CYS A 42 16.46 10.08 -3.44
CA CYS A 42 15.86 11.33 -2.99
C CYS A 42 15.49 11.29 -1.50
N CYS A 43 14.92 10.19 -1.00
CA CYS A 43 14.63 10.02 0.42
C CYS A 43 15.89 10.06 1.28
N ARG A 44 16.94 9.33 0.89
CA ARG A 44 18.22 9.31 1.64
C ARG A 44 18.90 10.67 1.73
N VAL A 45 18.90 11.44 0.62
CA VAL A 45 19.47 12.80 0.61
C VAL A 45 18.72 13.74 1.55
N LEU A 46 17.43 13.50 1.77
CA LEU A 46 16.58 14.26 2.69
C LEU A 46 16.49 13.63 4.09
N GLU A 47 17.35 12.66 4.41
CA GLU A 47 17.38 11.95 5.69
C GLU A 47 16.03 11.30 6.06
N ALA A 48 15.25 10.90 5.05
CA ALA A 48 13.98 10.21 5.20
C ALA A 48 14.12 8.71 4.90
N ASP A 49 13.42 7.88 5.66
CA ASP A 49 13.28 6.46 5.36
C ASP A 49 12.23 6.26 4.23
N PRO A 50 12.61 5.72 3.06
CA PRO A 50 11.67 5.52 1.96
C PRO A 50 10.49 4.60 2.32
N GLN A 51 10.66 3.63 3.23
CA GLN A 51 9.58 2.76 3.69
C GLN A 51 8.54 3.54 4.49
N ASN A 52 8.98 4.45 5.37
CA ASN A 52 8.08 5.32 6.11
C ASN A 52 7.34 6.29 5.18
N VAL A 53 8.00 6.82 4.14
CA VAL A 53 7.33 7.69 3.16
C VAL A 53 6.27 6.93 2.36
N ARG A 54 6.55 5.70 1.91
CA ARG A 54 5.57 4.85 1.21
C ARG A 54 4.40 4.48 2.11
N ALA A 55 4.66 4.15 3.36
CA ALA A 55 3.63 3.83 4.33
C ALA A 55 2.76 5.04 4.66
N ARG A 56 3.37 6.23 4.75
CA ARG A 56 2.62 7.49 4.86
C ARG A 56 1.75 7.72 3.61
N LEU A 57 2.26 7.43 2.42
CA LEU A 57 1.47 7.53 1.19
C LEU A 57 0.26 6.59 1.18
N GLN A 58 0.40 5.34 1.64
CA GLN A 58 -0.72 4.43 1.86
C GLN A 58 -1.77 5.02 2.80
N TYR A 59 -1.32 5.65 3.90
CA TYR A 59 -2.21 6.35 4.81
C TYR A 59 -2.89 7.57 4.18
N GLU A 60 -2.19 8.35 3.34
CA GLU A 60 -2.79 9.47 2.61
C GLU A 60 -3.81 8.98 1.54
N PHE A 61 -3.60 7.81 0.93
CA PHE A 61 -4.59 7.16 0.05
C PHE A 61 -5.84 6.78 0.83
N TYR A 62 -5.67 6.16 2.00
CA TYR A 62 -6.76 5.86 2.92
C TYR A 62 -7.55 7.12 3.30
N LEU A 63 -6.90 8.15 3.82
CA LEU A 63 -7.56 9.40 4.23
C LEU A 63 -8.36 10.07 3.10
N ARG A 64 -7.94 9.87 1.84
CA ARG A 64 -8.61 10.44 0.67
C ARG A 64 -9.56 9.46 -0.01
N GLY A 65 -9.63 8.19 0.38
CA GLY A 65 -10.36 7.18 -0.37
C GLY A 65 -9.86 7.01 -1.79
N TYR A 66 -8.54 7.08 -2.00
CA TYR A 66 -7.94 6.89 -3.31
C TYR A 66 -7.74 5.39 -3.58
N VAL A 67 -8.74 4.77 -4.19
CA VAL A 67 -8.70 3.35 -4.57
C VAL A 67 -8.02 3.19 -5.92
N LEU A 68 -7.02 2.32 -6.01
CA LEU A 68 -6.38 2.00 -7.28
C LEU A 68 -7.22 1.01 -8.08
N SER A 69 -7.31 1.27 -9.39
CA SER A 69 -8.00 0.37 -10.33
C SER A 69 -7.27 -0.96 -10.50
N GLU A 70 -5.94 -0.97 -10.37
CA GLU A 70 -5.07 -2.12 -10.63
C GLU A 70 -3.93 -2.19 -9.59
N PRO A 71 -3.40 -3.40 -9.30
CA PRO A 71 -2.26 -3.56 -8.41
C PRO A 71 -0.95 -3.02 -9.03
N PHE A 72 0.02 -2.63 -8.19
CA PHE A 72 1.37 -2.24 -8.61
C PHE A 72 2.20 -3.37 -9.24
N GLY A 73 1.77 -4.63 -9.09
CA GLY A 73 2.50 -5.81 -9.57
C GLY A 73 3.60 -6.32 -8.62
N LEU A 74 4.37 -7.30 -9.08
CA LEU A 74 5.38 -8.02 -8.26
C LEU A 74 6.62 -7.18 -7.94
N LEU A 75 6.96 -6.20 -8.78
CA LEU A 75 8.12 -5.32 -8.59
C LEU A 75 7.84 -4.17 -7.61
N CYS A 76 6.66 -4.15 -7.00
CA CYS A 76 6.33 -3.19 -5.96
C CYS A 76 7.30 -3.32 -4.77
N ALA A 77 7.68 -2.19 -4.20
CA ALA A 77 8.48 -2.06 -2.99
C ALA A 77 7.85 -2.90 -1.88
N PRO A 78 8.69 -3.56 -1.06
CA PRO A 78 8.20 -4.50 -0.07
C PRO A 78 7.34 -3.78 0.97
N LEU A 79 6.43 -4.55 1.59
CA LEU A 79 5.68 -4.11 2.76
C LEU A 79 6.67 -3.70 3.87
N PRO A 80 6.52 -2.51 4.48
CA PRO A 80 7.35 -2.07 5.59
C PRO A 80 7.31 -3.07 6.76
N GLU A 81 8.48 -3.32 7.37
CA GLU A 81 8.64 -4.35 8.39
C GLU A 81 7.71 -4.14 9.59
N PHE A 82 7.49 -2.90 10.03
CA PHE A 82 6.60 -2.62 11.15
C PHE A 82 5.14 -3.02 10.85
N ILE A 83 4.67 -2.83 9.61
CA ILE A 83 3.32 -3.29 9.21
C ILE A 83 3.29 -4.81 9.08
N ALA A 84 4.35 -5.40 8.53
CA ALA A 84 4.50 -6.86 8.42
C ALA A 84 4.45 -7.51 9.82
N ASN A 85 5.12 -6.93 10.81
CA ASN A 85 5.14 -7.42 12.19
C ASN A 85 3.75 -7.36 12.83
N LEU A 86 2.97 -6.30 12.61
CA LEU A 86 1.57 -6.22 13.04
C LEU A 86 0.71 -7.32 12.40
N ALA A 87 0.94 -7.60 11.12
CA ALA A 87 0.20 -8.62 10.38
C ALA A 87 0.52 -10.05 10.86
N VAL A 88 1.80 -10.34 11.09
CA VAL A 88 2.25 -11.62 11.67
C VAL A 88 1.72 -11.78 13.09
N TYR A 89 1.79 -10.74 13.92
CA TYR A 89 1.21 -10.77 15.27
C TYR A 89 -0.30 -11.06 15.23
N ALA A 90 -1.02 -10.42 14.32
CA ALA A 90 -2.46 -10.57 14.19
C ALA A 90 -2.87 -11.98 13.76
N ALA A 91 -2.20 -12.54 12.75
CA ALA A 91 -2.71 -13.72 12.03
C ALA A 91 -1.61 -14.60 11.38
N GLY A 92 -0.37 -14.50 11.86
CA GLY A 92 0.77 -15.27 11.36
C GLY A 92 1.08 -15.02 9.89
N GLN A 93 1.59 -16.04 9.21
CA GLN A 93 2.01 -15.94 7.79
C GLN A 93 0.85 -15.63 6.84
N ARG A 94 -0.37 -16.09 7.17
CA ARG A 94 -1.58 -15.75 6.39
C ARG A 94 -1.90 -14.27 6.51
N GLY A 95 -1.78 -13.70 7.71
CA GLY A 95 -1.91 -12.26 7.93
C GLY A 95 -0.91 -11.46 7.09
N ALA A 96 0.37 -11.81 7.18
CA ALA A 96 1.42 -11.17 6.38
C ALA A 96 1.14 -11.22 4.87
N ARG A 97 0.69 -12.37 4.36
CA ARG A 97 0.33 -12.53 2.94
C ARG A 97 -0.84 -11.62 2.53
N VAL A 98 -1.91 -11.58 3.31
CA VAL A 98 -3.08 -10.73 3.02
C VAL A 98 -2.69 -9.26 3.06
N THR A 99 -1.93 -8.82 4.07
CA THR A 99 -1.46 -7.43 4.17
C THR A 99 -0.51 -7.04 3.03
N ALA A 100 0.38 -7.94 2.61
CA ALA A 100 1.26 -7.71 1.46
C ALA A 100 0.50 -7.63 0.13
N ALA A 101 -0.62 -8.35 -0.01
CA ALA A 101 -1.52 -8.22 -1.16
C ALA A 101 -2.23 -6.85 -1.16
N ILE A 102 -2.76 -6.42 -0.01
CA ILE A 102 -3.38 -5.10 0.15
C ILE A 102 -2.36 -3.97 -0.08
N TRP A 103 -1.12 -4.12 0.38
CA TRP A 103 -0.04 -3.17 0.13
C TRP A 103 0.24 -2.98 -1.37
N ARG A 104 0.20 -4.06 -2.14
CA ARG A 104 0.42 -4.00 -3.60
C ARG A 104 -0.81 -3.55 -4.37
N TRP A 105 -1.98 -3.52 -3.73
CA TRP A 105 -3.21 -3.00 -4.32
C TRP A 105 -3.94 -2.07 -3.34
N PRO A 106 -3.45 -0.84 -3.13
CA PRO A 106 -4.07 0.11 -2.22
C PRO A 106 -5.54 0.36 -2.57
N GLY A 107 -6.43 0.12 -1.60
CA GLY A 107 -7.87 0.25 -1.78
C GLY A 107 -8.54 -0.95 -2.42
N VAL A 108 -7.87 -2.10 -2.54
CA VAL A 108 -8.49 -3.34 -3.04
C VAL A 108 -9.71 -3.71 -2.21
N CYS A 109 -10.81 -4.01 -2.90
CA CYS A 109 -12.06 -4.38 -2.25
C CYS A 109 -12.27 -5.90 -2.22
N ALA A 110 -13.14 -6.39 -1.31
CA ALA A 110 -13.38 -7.82 -1.04
C ALA A 110 -13.43 -8.71 -2.30
N ARG A 111 -14.24 -8.31 -3.29
CA ARG A 111 -14.44 -9.05 -4.54
C ARG A 111 -13.14 -9.30 -5.32
N ASN A 112 -12.21 -8.36 -5.26
CA ASN A 112 -10.96 -8.40 -6.02
C ASN A 112 -9.84 -9.04 -5.19
N LEU A 113 -9.87 -8.86 -3.86
CA LEU A 113 -8.81 -9.35 -2.98
C LEU A 113 -8.74 -10.88 -2.96
N SER A 114 -9.89 -11.57 -2.85
CA SER A 114 -9.94 -13.05 -2.87
C SER A 114 -9.38 -13.61 -4.19
N ALA A 115 -9.84 -13.04 -5.32
CA ALA A 115 -9.35 -13.40 -6.65
C ALA A 115 -7.84 -13.14 -6.81
N PHE A 116 -7.37 -11.98 -6.36
CA PHE A 116 -5.95 -11.62 -6.42
C PHE A 116 -5.09 -12.58 -5.60
N LEU A 117 -5.48 -12.88 -4.36
CA LEU A 117 -4.76 -13.83 -3.51
C LEU A 117 -4.66 -15.23 -4.12
N ALA A 118 -5.70 -15.68 -4.82
CA ALA A 118 -5.69 -16.97 -5.51
C ALA A 118 -4.68 -17.04 -6.67
N THR A 119 -4.30 -15.91 -7.27
CA THR A 119 -3.23 -15.88 -8.30
C THR A 119 -1.83 -16.01 -7.72
N GLU A 120 -1.67 -15.84 -6.41
CA GLU A 120 -0.36 -15.74 -5.74
C GLU A 120 -0.03 -16.93 -4.84
N GLY A 121 -0.90 -17.94 -4.79
CA GLY A 121 -0.69 -19.14 -4.00
C GLY A 121 -2.00 -19.81 -3.62
N GLU A 122 -1.97 -20.58 -2.53
CA GLU A 122 -3.15 -21.33 -2.06
C GLU A 122 -4.34 -20.38 -1.81
N PRO A 123 -5.51 -20.61 -2.43
CA PRO A 123 -6.70 -19.80 -2.16
C PRO A 123 -7.07 -19.83 -0.69
N ILE A 124 -7.49 -18.67 -0.15
CA ILE A 124 -8.00 -18.57 1.22
C ILE A 124 -9.53 -18.62 1.12
N PRO A 125 -10.22 -19.57 1.80
CA PRO A 125 -11.67 -19.60 1.80
C PRO A 125 -12.27 -18.29 2.33
N ASP A 126 -13.34 -17.79 1.71
CA ASP A 126 -13.90 -16.46 2.01
C ASP A 126 -14.17 -16.23 3.51
N ARG A 127 -14.73 -17.24 4.21
CA ARG A 127 -14.94 -17.15 5.66
C ARG A 127 -13.65 -16.92 6.44
N GLN A 128 -12.57 -17.62 6.08
CA GLN A 128 -11.27 -17.44 6.71
C GLN A 128 -10.66 -16.08 6.34
N LEU A 129 -10.88 -15.60 5.11
CA LEU A 129 -10.42 -14.29 4.69
C LEU A 129 -11.08 -13.17 5.50
N VAL A 130 -12.39 -13.25 5.75
CA VAL A 130 -13.12 -12.30 6.62
C VAL A 130 -12.53 -12.30 8.03
N GLU A 131 -12.37 -13.46 8.65
CA GLU A 131 -11.78 -13.59 9.99
C GLU A 131 -10.33 -13.04 10.06
N LEU A 132 -9.54 -13.22 8.98
CA LEU A 132 -8.19 -12.66 8.87
C LEU A 132 -8.23 -11.12 8.77
N ILE A 133 -9.11 -10.56 7.95
CA ILE A 133 -9.25 -9.11 7.76
C ILE A 133 -9.66 -8.43 9.06
N GLU A 134 -10.64 -8.98 9.79
CA GLU A 134 -11.08 -8.45 11.08
C GLU A 134 -9.92 -8.38 12.09
N ARG A 135 -9.12 -9.46 12.17
CA ARG A 135 -7.92 -9.51 13.02
C ARG A 135 -6.89 -8.47 12.59
N LEU A 136 -6.63 -8.33 11.29
CA LEU A 136 -5.65 -7.38 10.76
C LEU A 136 -6.07 -5.91 10.97
N ASP A 137 -7.36 -5.59 10.85
CA ASP A 137 -7.85 -4.23 11.12
C ASP A 137 -7.80 -3.93 12.63
N SER A 138 -8.11 -4.92 13.48
CA SER A 138 -8.04 -4.74 14.94
C SER A 138 -6.63 -4.42 15.47
N THR A 139 -5.58 -4.90 14.79
CA THR A 139 -4.17 -4.58 15.14
C THR A 139 -3.65 -3.33 14.45
N GLY A 140 -4.43 -2.76 13.52
CA GLY A 140 -4.02 -1.60 12.74
C GLY A 140 -3.10 -1.93 11.56
N ALA A 141 -2.82 -3.20 11.27
CA ALA A 141 -2.00 -3.56 10.10
C ALA A 141 -2.63 -3.04 8.80
N ILE A 142 -3.95 -3.11 8.72
CA ILE A 142 -4.76 -2.55 7.63
C ILE A 142 -5.84 -1.62 8.16
N GLN A 143 -6.47 -0.85 7.27
CA GLN A 143 -7.65 -0.05 7.58
C GLN A 143 -8.67 -0.14 6.46
N ASP A 144 -9.94 -0.30 6.84
CA ASP A 144 -11.08 -0.18 5.92
C ASP A 144 -11.47 1.29 5.73
N TYR A 145 -11.51 1.75 4.48
CA TYR A 145 -12.02 3.08 4.12
C TYR A 145 -13.57 3.11 4.01
N GLY A 146 -14.20 1.95 4.01
CA GLY A 146 -15.62 1.73 3.74
C GLY A 146 -15.82 1.03 2.39
N ALA A 147 -16.98 0.38 2.26
CA ALA A 147 -17.33 -0.48 1.13
C ALA A 147 -16.38 -1.69 0.95
N ASP A 148 -15.83 -2.19 2.06
CA ASP A 148 -14.92 -3.34 2.12
C ASP A 148 -13.67 -3.13 1.25
N CYS A 149 -13.05 -1.95 1.33
CA CYS A 149 -11.86 -1.58 0.56
C CYS A 149 -10.72 -1.18 1.52
N TRP A 150 -9.61 -1.91 1.48
CA TRP A 150 -8.57 -1.84 2.50
C TRP A 150 -7.27 -1.21 2.03
N PHE A 151 -6.56 -0.62 2.98
CA PHE A 151 -5.23 -0.03 2.83
C PHE A 151 -4.29 -0.59 3.90
N ALA A 152 -3.02 -0.83 3.57
CA ALA A 152 -2.02 -1.30 4.51
C ALA A 152 -1.27 -0.10 5.12
N THR A 153 -1.72 0.37 6.28
CA THR A 153 -1.28 1.67 6.83
C THR A 153 -0.44 1.57 8.11
N GLY A 154 -0.59 0.52 8.92
CA GLY A 154 0.04 0.46 10.24
C GLY A 154 -0.51 1.53 11.21
N ARG A 155 -1.83 1.57 11.41
CA ARG A 155 -2.55 2.48 12.31
C ARG A 155 -1.84 2.55 13.68
N GLY A 156 -1.65 3.77 14.18
CA GLY A 156 -0.90 4.05 15.43
C GLY A 156 0.53 4.56 15.20
N MET A 157 1.08 4.41 13.99
CA MET A 157 2.39 4.99 13.62
C MET A 157 2.32 6.46 13.19
N TRP A 158 1.11 6.94 12.86
CA TRP A 158 0.87 8.25 12.23
C TRP A 158 0.06 9.20 13.11
N SER A 159 -0.22 8.79 14.34
CA SER A 159 -0.94 9.59 15.33
C SER A 159 0.04 10.63 15.87
N ASP A 160 -0.23 11.91 15.58
CA ASP A 160 0.31 13.04 16.35
C ASP A 160 -0.28 13.03 17.78
#